data_AF-A0A3D1UTV2-F1
#
_entry.id   AF-A0A3D1UTV2-F1
#
_cell.length_a   1.000
_cell.length_b   1.000
_cell.length_c   1.000
_cell.angle_alpha   90.00
_cell.angle_beta   90.00
_cell.angle_gamma   90.00
#
_symmetry.space_group_name_H-M   'P 1'
#
loop_
_entity.id
_entity.type
_entity.pdbx_description
1 polymer ?
#
loop_
_entity_poly.entity_id
_entity_poly.type
_entity_poly.pdbx_seq_one_letter_code
_entity_poly.pdbx_strand_id
1 'polypeptide(L)'
;MKALQIMAAAALILAGGCATTSNNDEQYRLLTQQMQQLNKNLETLTKQLEKYNRQATQKTGNPIVRNRGDIKTLATIKLPKNPTDEQIIEYVQKISNATRGQNVFAPDDIQVTLLKKIGPGHLALLDPFLSESSHHLHYALPSLVGKADKKAALKHLPQVPDLIKPIVQHGWTEEAKEGFFMALQHRYNTWTACQYAKYFTKTPKDRSRLIELYETGKDTSRLYSLISTFKDIDLKKITDNAWKNHRYAQDWIKANYAKYAAMVGNLDALYDWLSILARNSYMSNNTDNNITLVMLTGQTDDIRQILSWFNKNKSKLYFDEKEKTFKVREK
;
A
#
# COMPACT_ATOMS: atom_id res chain seq x y z
N MET A 1 -4.39 10.34 -21.58
CA MET A 1 -4.65 10.98 -22.90
C MET A 1 -4.44 12.48 -22.78
N LYS A 2 -3.20 12.97 -22.93
CA LYS A 2 -2.84 14.39 -23.14
C LYS A 2 -1.32 14.53 -23.41
N ALA A 3 -0.76 13.61 -24.18
CA ALA A 3 0.68 13.61 -24.52
C ALA A 3 0.96 13.24 -25.99
N LEU A 4 -0.09 13.17 -26.83
CA LEU A 4 0.02 12.69 -28.22
C LEU A 4 -0.47 13.70 -29.26
N GLN A 5 -0.55 14.99 -28.92
CA GLN A 5 -1.03 16.04 -29.83
C GLN A 5 0.00 17.16 -30.13
N ILE A 6 1.24 17.06 -29.65
CA ILE A 6 2.25 18.12 -29.88
C ILE A 6 3.29 17.74 -30.97
N MET A 7 3.29 16.50 -31.48
CA MET A 7 4.23 16.07 -32.53
C MET A 7 3.61 15.95 -33.94
N ALA A 8 2.68 16.84 -34.30
CA ALA A 8 2.04 16.82 -35.62
C ALA A 8 1.99 18.17 -36.35
N ALA A 9 2.74 19.19 -35.91
CA ALA A 9 2.68 20.53 -36.51
C ALA A 9 4.05 21.07 -36.97
N ALA A 10 4.96 20.20 -37.44
CA ALA A 10 6.27 20.62 -37.93
C ALA A 10 6.65 20.07 -39.33
N ALA A 11 5.69 19.55 -40.10
CA ALA A 11 6.00 18.84 -41.36
C ALA A 11 5.27 19.35 -42.61
N LEU A 12 4.73 20.58 -42.63
CA LEU A 12 3.87 21.02 -43.74
C LEU A 12 4.03 22.48 -44.19
N ILE A 13 5.25 23.01 -44.26
CA ILE A 13 5.60 24.11 -45.18
C ILE A 13 7.11 23.94 -45.44
N LEU A 14 7.58 23.43 -46.58
CA LEU A 14 7.87 24.21 -47.78
C LEU A 14 8.31 23.25 -48.90
N ALA A 15 7.38 22.91 -49.79
CA ALA A 15 7.67 22.56 -51.17
C ALA A 15 6.99 23.63 -52.03
N GLY A 16 7.74 24.27 -52.94
CA GLY A 16 7.22 25.27 -53.88
C GLY A 16 7.98 26.59 -53.80
N GLY A 17 8.99 26.75 -54.65
CA GLY A 17 9.64 28.03 -54.89
C GLY A 17 8.82 28.91 -55.84
N CYS A 18 8.81 30.22 -55.58
CA CYS A 18 9.28 31.28 -56.48
C CYS A 18 8.82 32.66 -56.00
N ALA A 19 9.79 33.56 -55.83
CA ALA A 19 9.71 35.03 -55.81
C ALA A 19 8.85 35.73 -54.73
N THR A 20 9.51 36.29 -53.71
CA THR A 20 9.61 37.76 -53.48
C THR A 20 10.42 38.03 -52.21
N THR A 21 11.50 38.77 -52.39
CA THR A 21 12.45 39.22 -51.36
C THR A 21 11.87 40.39 -50.56
N SER A 22 11.39 40.15 -49.34
CA SER A 22 11.42 41.15 -48.24
C SER A 22 11.03 40.62 -46.84
N ASN A 23 10.84 39.31 -46.62
CA ASN A 23 10.29 38.80 -45.34
C ASN A 23 11.19 37.80 -44.58
N ASN A 24 12.42 37.57 -45.05
CA ASN A 24 13.33 36.58 -44.45
C ASN A 24 14.01 37.10 -43.17
N ASP A 25 14.41 38.37 -43.12
CA ASP A 25 15.19 38.90 -41.99
C ASP A 25 14.40 38.93 -40.67
N GLU A 26 13.10 39.20 -40.75
CA GLU A 26 12.22 39.22 -39.57
C GLU A 26 11.96 37.79 -39.06
N GLN A 27 11.79 36.83 -39.96
CA GLN A 27 11.71 35.39 -39.62
C GLN A 27 13.02 34.87 -39.01
N TYR A 28 14.18 35.25 -39.55
CA TYR A 28 15.49 34.88 -38.99
C TYR A 28 15.73 35.48 -37.61
N ARG A 29 15.30 36.74 -37.39
CA ARG A 29 15.36 37.38 -36.05
C ARG A 29 14.45 36.68 -35.06
N LEU A 30 13.22 36.36 -35.45
CA LEU A 30 12.26 35.67 -34.58
C LEU A 30 12.78 34.27 -34.20
N LEU A 31 13.35 33.54 -35.16
CA LEU A 31 13.95 32.23 -34.92
C LEU A 31 15.14 32.31 -33.95
N THR A 32 15.98 33.32 -34.10
CA THR A 32 17.15 33.53 -33.22
C THR A 32 16.72 33.90 -31.80
N GLN A 33 15.68 34.74 -31.64
CA GLN A 33 15.10 35.06 -30.33
C GLN A 33 14.49 33.81 -29.66
N GLN A 34 13.79 32.96 -30.43
CA GLN A 34 13.25 31.71 -29.92
C GLN A 34 14.36 30.75 -29.46
N MET A 35 15.46 30.62 -30.22
CA MET A 35 16.63 29.82 -29.84
C MET A 35 17.30 30.34 -28.55
N GLN A 36 17.45 31.66 -28.41
CA GLN A 36 18.01 32.26 -27.19
C GLN A 36 17.11 32.02 -25.97
N GLN A 37 15.79 32.15 -26.15
CA GLN A 37 14.84 31.86 -25.08
C GLN A 37 14.86 30.39 -24.67
N LEU A 38 15.01 29.47 -25.64
CA LEU A 38 15.11 28.04 -25.40
C LEU A 38 16.36 27.71 -24.58
N ASN A 39 17.51 28.28 -24.95
CA ASN A 39 18.76 28.10 -24.20
C ASN A 39 18.67 28.62 -22.77
N LYS A 40 18.06 29.79 -22.55
CA LYS A 40 17.84 30.34 -21.20
C LYS A 40 16.92 29.46 -20.36
N ASN A 41 15.89 28.89 -20.97
CA ASN A 41 14.99 27.95 -20.30
C ASN A 41 15.71 26.64 -19.93
N LEU A 42 16.57 26.12 -20.81
CA LEU A 42 17.39 24.94 -20.54
C LEU A 42 18.38 25.17 -19.40
N GLU A 43 19.06 26.32 -19.36
CA GLU A 43 19.94 26.68 -18.25
C GLU A 43 19.19 26.77 -16.92
N THR A 44 17.98 27.35 -16.94
CA THR A 44 17.13 27.46 -15.75
C THR A 44 16.71 26.08 -15.25
N LEU A 45 16.34 25.18 -16.15
CA LEU A 45 15.98 23.80 -15.83
C LEU A 45 17.17 23.05 -15.22
N THR A 46 18.36 23.21 -15.79
CA THR A 46 19.61 22.61 -15.27
C THR A 46 19.92 23.11 -13.86
N LYS A 47 19.82 24.42 -13.60
CA LYS A 47 20.01 25.00 -12.26
C LYS A 47 18.98 24.50 -11.25
N GLN A 48 17.73 24.31 -11.67
CA GLN A 48 16.69 23.73 -10.81
C GLN A 48 16.98 22.27 -10.48
N LEU A 49 17.43 21.47 -11.46
CA LEU A 49 17.85 20.08 -11.26
C LEU A 49 19.05 19.97 -10.32
N GLU A 50 20.05 20.84 -10.47
CA GLU A 50 21.19 20.89 -9.54
C GLU A 50 20.77 21.25 -8.13
N LYS A 51 19.88 22.24 -7.96
CA LYS A 51 19.34 22.61 -6.64
C LYS A 51 18.56 21.45 -6.02
N TYR A 52 17.72 20.76 -6.79
CA TYR A 52 16.97 19.60 -6.34
C TYR A 52 17.90 18.45 -5.93
N ASN A 53 18.94 18.17 -6.72
CA ASN A 53 19.95 17.16 -6.40
C ASN A 53 20.74 17.51 -5.14
N ARG A 54 21.14 18.78 -4.96
CA ARG A 54 21.82 19.25 -3.74
C ARG A 54 20.93 19.12 -2.49
N GLN A 55 19.63 19.41 -2.63
CA GLN A 55 18.65 19.24 -1.55
C GLN A 55 18.41 17.75 -1.22
N ALA A 56 18.47 16.87 -2.22
CA ALA A 56 18.39 15.43 -2.02
C ALA A 56 19.63 14.86 -1.31
N THR A 57 20.83 15.40 -1.57
CA THR A 57 22.09 14.96 -0.92
C THR A 57 22.31 15.53 0.48
N GLN A 58 21.61 16.60 0.87
CA GLN A 58 21.75 17.22 2.20
C GLN A 58 20.92 16.54 3.32
N LYS A 59 20.07 15.54 3.00
CA LYS A 59 19.44 14.70 4.03
C LYS A 59 20.42 13.64 4.51
N THR A 60 21.15 13.97 5.57
CA THR A 60 22.09 13.12 6.29
C THR A 60 21.43 11.83 6.81
N GLY A 61 21.80 10.73 6.18
CA GLY A 61 21.59 9.34 6.56
C GLY A 61 22.21 8.50 5.45
N ASN A 62 22.91 7.40 5.77
CA ASN A 62 23.49 6.52 4.75
C ASN A 62 22.43 6.27 3.65
N PRO A 63 22.67 6.70 2.39
CA PRO A 63 21.68 6.49 1.35
C PRO A 63 21.53 4.98 1.20
N ILE A 64 20.37 4.44 1.58
CA ILE A 64 20.00 3.08 1.26
C ILE A 64 20.09 3.01 -0.27
N VAL A 65 21.13 2.37 -0.78
CA VAL A 65 21.28 2.15 -2.22
C VAL A 65 20.10 1.28 -2.61
N ARG A 66 19.13 1.89 -3.30
CA ARG A 66 17.93 1.21 -3.77
C ARG A 66 18.34 0.33 -4.95
N ASN A 67 18.48 -0.96 -4.69
CA ASN A 67 18.74 -1.95 -5.73
C ASN A 67 17.39 -2.42 -6.29
N ARG A 68 17.20 -2.29 -7.61
CA ARG A 68 16.00 -2.75 -8.35
C ARG A 68 16.28 -4.02 -9.19
N GLY A 69 17.35 -4.73 -8.88
CA GLY A 69 17.83 -5.86 -9.66
C GLY A 69 18.66 -5.45 -10.89
N ASP A 70 19.13 -6.44 -11.64
CA ASP A 70 19.87 -6.26 -12.88
C ASP A 70 18.92 -5.91 -14.03
N ILE A 71 18.63 -4.62 -14.16
CA ILE A 71 17.73 -4.08 -15.19
C ILE A 71 18.18 -4.43 -16.61
N LYS A 72 19.50 -4.52 -16.86
CA LYS A 72 20.02 -4.85 -18.19
C LYS A 72 19.68 -6.29 -18.55
N THR A 73 19.92 -7.23 -17.63
CA THR A 73 19.56 -8.64 -17.82
C THR A 73 18.04 -8.81 -17.91
N LEU A 74 17.26 -8.12 -17.07
CA LEU A 74 15.80 -8.18 -17.13
C LEU A 74 15.23 -7.74 -18.49
N ALA A 75 15.83 -6.72 -19.12
CA ALA A 75 15.40 -6.24 -20.42
C ALA A 75 15.62 -7.24 -21.57
N THR A 76 16.53 -8.21 -21.42
CA THR A 76 16.85 -9.20 -22.45
C THR A 76 16.05 -10.50 -22.32
N ILE A 77 15.45 -10.75 -21.15
CA ILE A 77 14.66 -11.95 -20.88
C ILE A 77 13.36 -11.96 -21.73
N LYS A 78 13.20 -13.00 -22.55
CA LYS A 78 12.04 -13.18 -23.44
C LYS A 78 11.38 -14.53 -23.19
N LEU A 79 10.04 -14.54 -23.18
CA LEU A 79 9.23 -15.75 -23.18
C LEU A 79 8.88 -16.10 -24.65
N PRO A 80 9.06 -17.35 -25.09
CA PRO A 80 8.58 -17.81 -26.39
C PRO A 80 7.06 -17.60 -26.55
N LYS A 81 6.57 -17.52 -27.80
CA LYS A 81 5.14 -17.26 -28.08
C LYS A 81 4.21 -18.36 -27.55
N ASN A 82 4.66 -19.61 -27.63
CA ASN A 82 3.95 -20.79 -27.12
C ASN A 82 4.95 -21.57 -26.24
N PRO A 83 5.17 -21.13 -25.00
CA PRO A 83 6.19 -21.74 -24.15
C PRO A 83 5.72 -23.13 -23.67
N THR A 84 6.66 -24.07 -23.56
CA THR A 84 6.42 -25.31 -22.79
C THR A 84 6.47 -25.03 -21.29
N ASP A 85 5.98 -25.97 -20.48
CA ASP A 85 6.03 -25.86 -19.02
C ASP A 85 7.47 -25.65 -18.51
N GLU A 86 8.45 -26.35 -19.08
CA GLU A 86 9.87 -26.19 -18.75
C GLU A 86 10.38 -24.79 -19.11
N GLN A 87 9.94 -24.25 -20.24
CA GLN A 87 10.32 -22.90 -20.67
C GLN A 87 9.70 -21.82 -19.77
N ILE A 88 8.51 -22.03 -19.23
CA ILE A 88 7.90 -21.15 -18.23
C ILE A 88 8.73 -21.18 -16.94
N ILE A 89 9.10 -22.37 -16.48
CA ILE A 89 9.94 -22.54 -15.27
C ILE A 89 11.29 -21.85 -15.45
N GLU A 90 11.97 -22.08 -16.58
CA GLU A 90 13.26 -21.44 -16.88
C GLU A 90 13.12 -19.91 -16.97
N TYR A 91 12.02 -19.43 -17.56
CA TYR A 91 11.72 -18.01 -17.66
C TYR A 91 11.60 -17.34 -16.29
N VAL A 92 10.86 -17.95 -15.36
CA VAL A 92 10.70 -17.46 -13.98
C VAL A 92 12.04 -17.51 -13.23
N GLN A 93 12.84 -18.56 -13.42
CA GLN A 93 14.17 -18.67 -12.82
C GLN A 93 15.12 -17.57 -13.31
N LYS A 94 15.12 -17.26 -14.60
CA LYS A 94 15.91 -16.15 -15.16
C LYS A 94 15.54 -14.82 -14.52
N ILE A 95 14.24 -14.55 -14.34
CA ILE A 95 13.76 -13.32 -13.67
C ILE A 95 14.22 -13.30 -12.21
N SER A 96 14.06 -14.40 -11.49
CA SER A 96 14.48 -14.53 -10.09
C SER A 96 15.99 -14.28 -9.91
N ASN A 97 16.81 -14.90 -10.78
CA ASN A 97 18.26 -14.71 -10.77
C ASN A 97 18.66 -13.26 -11.03
N ALA A 98 18.04 -12.59 -12.00
CA ALA A 98 18.30 -11.18 -12.30
C ALA A 98 17.78 -10.21 -11.20
N THR A 99 16.90 -10.70 -10.31
CA THR A 99 16.32 -9.93 -9.21
C THR A 99 17.10 -10.10 -7.89
N ARG A 100 18.11 -10.98 -7.85
CA ARG A 100 18.85 -11.29 -6.64
C ARG A 100 19.49 -10.04 -6.02
N GLY A 101 19.27 -9.85 -4.72
CA GLY A 101 19.79 -8.71 -3.95
C GLY A 101 18.97 -7.42 -4.06
N GLN A 102 17.85 -7.43 -4.77
CA GLN A 102 16.88 -6.33 -4.78
C GLN A 102 16.33 -6.09 -3.36
N ASN A 103 16.21 -4.81 -2.99
CA ASN A 103 15.77 -4.39 -1.65
C ASN A 103 14.59 -3.39 -1.68
N VAL A 104 14.08 -3.06 -2.86
CA VAL A 104 12.90 -2.23 -3.07
C VAL A 104 12.02 -2.91 -4.10
N PHE A 105 10.73 -3.09 -3.81
CA PHE A 105 9.80 -3.82 -4.68
C PHE A 105 8.57 -2.97 -4.97
N ALA A 106 8.18 -2.87 -6.24
CA ALA A 106 7.04 -2.08 -6.66
C ALA A 106 6.17 -2.82 -7.69
N PRO A 107 4.85 -2.55 -7.73
CA PRO A 107 3.94 -3.21 -8.66
C PRO A 107 4.19 -2.86 -10.15
N ASP A 108 4.94 -1.80 -10.43
CA ASP A 108 5.33 -1.31 -11.75
C ASP A 108 6.75 -1.76 -12.18
N ASP A 109 7.43 -2.56 -11.35
CA ASP A 109 8.74 -3.12 -11.69
C ASP A 109 8.67 -4.00 -12.96
N ILE A 110 9.78 -4.02 -13.74
CA ILE A 110 9.88 -4.76 -15.01
C ILE A 110 9.57 -6.25 -14.81
N GLN A 111 10.01 -6.81 -13.69
CA GLN A 111 9.77 -8.19 -13.26
C GLN A 111 8.27 -8.51 -13.26
N VAL A 112 7.42 -7.61 -12.75
CA VAL A 112 5.96 -7.82 -12.72
C VAL A 112 5.42 -7.88 -14.14
N THR A 113 5.90 -6.99 -15.02
CA THR A 113 5.51 -6.98 -16.44
C THR A 113 5.95 -8.25 -17.16
N LEU A 114 7.16 -8.75 -16.89
CA LEU A 114 7.68 -10.00 -17.45
C LEU A 114 6.84 -11.20 -16.97
N LEU A 115 6.62 -11.33 -15.66
CA LEU A 115 5.82 -12.41 -15.09
C LEU A 115 4.42 -12.45 -15.69
N LYS A 116 3.75 -11.30 -15.83
CA LYS A 116 2.41 -11.21 -16.46
C LYS A 116 2.34 -11.77 -17.88
N LYS A 117 3.46 -11.87 -18.62
CA LYS A 117 3.48 -12.44 -19.98
C LYS A 117 3.22 -13.96 -20.02
N ILE A 118 3.41 -14.66 -18.90
CA ILE A 118 3.10 -16.09 -18.78
C ILE A 118 1.61 -16.34 -19.04
N GLY A 119 0.75 -15.42 -18.57
CA GLY A 119 -0.69 -15.56 -18.67
C GLY A 119 -1.27 -16.60 -17.69
N PRO A 120 -2.59 -16.84 -17.77
CA PRO A 120 -3.29 -17.76 -16.89
C PRO A 120 -3.08 -19.24 -17.26
N GLY A 121 -3.39 -20.16 -16.34
CA GLY A 121 -3.42 -21.61 -16.57
C GLY A 121 -2.21 -22.37 -16.03
N HIS A 122 -1.25 -21.67 -15.45
CA HIS A 122 0.05 -22.24 -15.06
C HIS A 122 0.31 -22.14 -13.55
N LEU A 123 -0.71 -21.85 -12.72
CA LEU A 123 -0.49 -21.57 -11.30
C LEU A 123 0.21 -22.72 -10.56
N ALA A 124 -0.12 -23.97 -10.91
CA ALA A 124 0.51 -25.15 -10.33
C ALA A 124 2.02 -25.24 -10.63
N LEU A 125 2.46 -24.80 -11.82
CA LEU A 125 3.88 -24.75 -12.20
C LEU A 125 4.64 -23.67 -11.43
N LEU A 126 3.92 -22.61 -11.02
CA LEU A 126 4.48 -21.48 -10.30
C LEU A 126 4.60 -21.72 -8.79
N ASP A 127 4.00 -22.80 -8.27
CA ASP A 127 4.00 -23.15 -6.83
C ASP A 127 5.40 -23.13 -6.18
N PRO A 128 6.47 -23.68 -6.80
CA PRO A 128 7.81 -23.64 -6.22
C PRO A 128 8.38 -22.22 -6.04
N PHE A 129 7.80 -21.23 -6.74
CA PHE A 129 8.22 -19.84 -6.70
C PHE A 129 7.29 -18.97 -5.83
N LEU A 130 6.18 -19.51 -5.33
CA LEU A 130 5.25 -18.80 -4.46
C LEU A 130 5.75 -18.88 -3.00
N SER A 131 6.48 -17.85 -2.59
CA SER A 131 6.97 -17.70 -1.22
C SER A 131 6.62 -16.30 -0.69
N GLU A 132 6.64 -16.11 0.63
CA GLU A 132 6.34 -14.79 1.23
C GLU A 132 7.24 -13.65 0.72
N SER A 133 8.47 -13.97 0.27
CA SER A 133 9.42 -13.01 -0.28
C SER A 133 9.28 -12.78 -1.79
N SER A 134 8.37 -13.49 -2.47
CA SER A 134 8.16 -13.42 -3.92
C SER A 134 7.28 -12.22 -4.33
N HIS A 135 7.66 -11.01 -3.89
CA HIS A 135 6.86 -9.79 -4.03
C HIS A 135 6.38 -9.52 -5.47
N HIS A 136 7.24 -9.67 -6.48
CA HIS A 136 6.86 -9.45 -7.88
C HIS A 136 5.83 -10.46 -8.38
N LEU A 137 5.94 -11.72 -7.93
CA LEU A 137 4.99 -12.76 -8.29
C LEU A 137 3.63 -12.47 -7.67
N HIS A 138 3.59 -12.02 -6.42
CA HIS A 138 2.34 -11.61 -5.75
C HIS A 138 1.64 -10.47 -6.49
N TYR A 139 2.38 -9.48 -6.99
CA TYR A 139 1.82 -8.42 -7.84
C TYR A 139 1.31 -8.91 -9.20
N ALA A 140 1.90 -9.99 -9.74
CA ALA A 140 1.51 -10.57 -11.02
C ALA A 140 0.33 -11.55 -10.93
N LEU A 141 0.09 -12.17 -9.75
CA LEU A 141 -0.95 -13.19 -9.53
C LEU A 141 -2.32 -12.89 -10.18
N PRO A 142 -2.89 -11.67 -10.11
CA PRO A 142 -4.18 -11.38 -10.74
C PRO A 142 -4.23 -11.62 -12.26
N SER A 143 -3.09 -11.56 -12.95
CA SER A 143 -2.98 -11.86 -14.39
C SER A 143 -2.58 -13.30 -14.69
N LEU A 144 -2.14 -14.05 -13.68
CA LEU A 144 -1.63 -15.42 -13.80
C LEU A 144 -2.65 -16.49 -13.40
N VAL A 145 -3.77 -16.08 -12.79
CA VAL A 145 -4.80 -16.99 -12.32
C VAL A 145 -6.01 -16.87 -13.24
N GLY A 146 -6.29 -17.93 -14.00
CA GLY A 146 -7.49 -18.08 -14.82
C GLY A 146 -8.44 -19.15 -14.30
N LYS A 147 -9.52 -19.41 -15.04
CA LYS A 147 -10.55 -20.37 -14.64
C LYS A 147 -10.02 -21.79 -14.40
N ALA A 148 -9.04 -22.23 -15.19
CA ALA A 148 -8.40 -23.53 -15.05
C ALA A 148 -7.63 -23.67 -13.72
N ASP A 149 -7.16 -22.57 -13.14
CA ASP A 149 -6.36 -22.55 -11.92
C ASP A 149 -7.18 -22.61 -10.63
N LYS A 150 -8.53 -22.62 -10.70
CA LYS A 150 -9.41 -22.53 -9.52
C LYS A 150 -9.01 -23.49 -8.41
N LYS A 151 -8.81 -24.77 -8.75
CA LYS A 151 -8.46 -25.80 -7.75
C LYS A 151 -7.14 -25.49 -7.05
N ALA A 152 -6.12 -25.05 -7.80
CA ALA A 152 -4.84 -24.66 -7.24
C ALA A 152 -4.98 -23.38 -6.39
N ALA A 153 -5.65 -22.35 -6.90
CA ALA A 153 -5.84 -21.10 -6.18
C ALA A 153 -6.52 -21.31 -4.81
N LEU A 154 -7.57 -22.14 -4.76
CA LEU A 154 -8.27 -22.48 -3.52
C LEU A 154 -7.38 -23.28 -2.55
N LYS A 155 -6.61 -24.25 -3.07
CA LYS A 155 -5.70 -25.08 -2.27
C LYS A 155 -4.59 -24.27 -1.60
N HIS A 156 -4.00 -23.32 -2.34
CA HIS A 156 -2.83 -22.56 -1.89
C HIS A 156 -3.21 -21.27 -1.13
N LEU A 157 -4.49 -20.87 -1.13
CA LEU A 157 -4.98 -19.68 -0.45
C LEU A 157 -4.54 -19.54 1.02
N PRO A 158 -4.63 -20.59 1.87
CA PRO A 158 -4.19 -20.47 3.27
C PRO A 158 -2.71 -20.08 3.39
N GLN A 159 -1.90 -20.43 2.39
CA GLN A 159 -0.47 -20.19 2.38
C GLN A 159 -0.04 -18.97 1.56
N VAL A 160 -0.87 -18.53 0.62
CA VAL A 160 -0.56 -17.41 -0.28
C VAL A 160 -1.76 -16.45 -0.26
N PRO A 161 -1.86 -15.56 0.75
CA PRO A 161 -3.00 -14.64 0.89
C PRO A 161 -3.21 -13.71 -0.30
N ASP A 162 -2.18 -13.45 -1.10
CA ASP A 162 -2.29 -12.62 -2.31
C ASP A 162 -3.13 -13.30 -3.42
N LEU A 163 -3.43 -14.60 -3.31
CA LEU A 163 -4.42 -15.30 -4.14
C LEU A 163 -5.87 -14.85 -3.87
N ILE A 164 -6.14 -14.14 -2.76
CA ILE A 164 -7.49 -13.64 -2.47
C ILE A 164 -7.99 -12.73 -3.59
N LYS A 165 -7.12 -11.88 -4.14
CA LYS A 165 -7.51 -10.94 -5.20
C LYS A 165 -8.05 -11.65 -6.45
N PRO A 166 -7.32 -12.58 -7.09
CA PRO A 166 -7.87 -13.33 -8.22
C PRO A 166 -9.09 -14.18 -7.84
N ILE A 167 -9.13 -14.78 -6.64
CA ILE A 167 -10.30 -15.54 -6.16
C ILE A 167 -11.57 -14.69 -6.14
N VAL A 168 -11.47 -13.46 -5.64
CA VAL A 168 -12.58 -12.51 -5.61
C VAL A 168 -12.96 -12.06 -7.02
N GLN A 169 -11.98 -11.78 -7.88
CA GLN A 169 -12.22 -11.37 -9.27
C GLN A 169 -12.97 -12.44 -10.08
N HIS A 170 -12.71 -13.72 -9.81
CA HIS A 170 -13.41 -14.83 -10.48
C HIS A 170 -14.67 -15.30 -9.73
N GLY A 171 -15.01 -14.68 -8.60
CA GLY A 171 -16.24 -14.99 -7.84
C GLY A 171 -16.21 -16.31 -7.05
N TRP A 172 -15.04 -16.83 -6.70
CA TRP A 172 -14.91 -18.12 -5.97
C TRP A 172 -14.95 -17.96 -4.44
N THR A 173 -15.64 -16.93 -3.96
CA THR A 173 -15.58 -16.52 -2.54
C THR A 173 -16.21 -17.53 -1.59
N GLU A 174 -17.27 -18.24 -2.04
CA GLU A 174 -17.92 -19.23 -1.18
C GLU A 174 -17.02 -20.45 -0.96
N GLU A 175 -16.38 -20.96 -2.01
CA GLU A 175 -15.49 -22.11 -1.95
C GLU A 175 -14.16 -21.77 -1.24
N ALA A 176 -13.72 -20.51 -1.33
CA ALA A 176 -12.51 -20.03 -0.68
C ALA A 176 -12.67 -19.68 0.80
N LYS A 177 -13.89 -19.71 1.35
CA LYS A 177 -14.19 -19.15 2.68
C LYS A 177 -13.33 -19.73 3.80
N GLU A 178 -13.20 -21.05 3.88
CA GLU A 178 -12.36 -21.68 4.91
C GLU A 178 -10.89 -21.33 4.71
N GLY A 179 -10.40 -21.37 3.46
CA GLY A 179 -9.02 -21.00 3.16
C GLY A 179 -8.69 -19.55 3.50
N PHE A 180 -9.67 -18.63 3.33
CA PHE A 180 -9.55 -17.23 3.73
C PHE A 180 -9.40 -17.08 5.25
N PHE A 181 -10.24 -17.76 6.04
CA PHE A 181 -10.14 -17.69 7.50
C PHE A 181 -8.83 -18.32 8.01
N MET A 182 -8.37 -19.42 7.41
CA MET A 182 -7.06 -20.01 7.72
C MET A 182 -5.90 -19.06 7.38
N ALA A 183 -5.99 -18.33 6.27
CA ALA A 183 -4.98 -17.33 5.88
C ALA A 183 -4.84 -16.21 6.91
N LEU A 184 -5.93 -15.83 7.60
CA LEU A 184 -5.90 -14.84 8.68
C LEU A 184 -5.36 -15.42 10.01
N GLN A 185 -5.48 -16.72 10.26
CA GLN A 185 -5.03 -17.36 11.49
C GLN A 185 -3.52 -17.59 11.56
N HIS A 186 -2.90 -17.98 10.45
CA HIS A 186 -1.56 -18.58 10.46
C HIS A 186 -0.44 -17.70 9.91
N ARG A 187 -0.68 -16.41 9.64
CA ARG A 187 0.28 -15.55 8.94
C ARG A 187 0.75 -14.35 9.76
N TYR A 188 2.02 -13.99 9.56
CA TYR A 188 2.62 -12.78 10.14
C TYR A 188 2.14 -11.50 9.45
N ASN A 189 1.73 -11.58 8.18
CA ASN A 189 1.22 -10.45 7.41
C ASN A 189 -0.20 -10.74 6.91
N THR A 190 -1.19 -10.14 7.56
CA THR A 190 -2.61 -10.30 7.23
C THR A 190 -3.15 -9.12 6.41
N TRP A 191 -2.27 -8.21 5.95
CA TRP A 191 -2.63 -6.94 5.31
C TRP A 191 -3.58 -7.16 4.12
N THR A 192 -3.18 -7.96 3.12
CA THR A 192 -4.00 -8.22 1.93
C THR A 192 -5.31 -8.88 2.34
N ALA A 193 -5.28 -9.91 3.18
CA ALA A 193 -6.48 -10.63 3.58
C ALA A 193 -7.52 -9.74 4.27
N CYS A 194 -7.09 -8.88 5.20
CA CYS A 194 -7.99 -7.95 5.89
C CYS A 194 -8.76 -7.04 4.93
N GLN A 195 -8.15 -6.58 3.84
CA GLN A 195 -8.80 -5.69 2.86
C GLN A 195 -9.97 -6.36 2.11
N TYR A 196 -9.95 -7.68 1.99
CA TYR A 196 -10.95 -8.44 1.25
C TYR A 196 -11.96 -9.14 2.17
N ALA A 197 -11.88 -8.96 3.49
CA ALA A 197 -12.75 -9.63 4.46
C ALA A 197 -14.26 -9.47 4.16
N LYS A 198 -14.67 -8.34 3.60
CA LYS A 198 -16.08 -8.07 3.24
C LYS A 198 -16.66 -9.07 2.24
N TYR A 199 -15.83 -9.68 1.39
CA TYR A 199 -16.30 -10.65 0.40
C TYR A 199 -16.58 -12.03 1.00
N PHE A 200 -16.03 -12.31 2.18
CA PHE A 200 -16.11 -13.61 2.87
C PHE A 200 -17.03 -13.59 4.09
N THR A 201 -17.49 -12.39 4.51
CA THR A 201 -18.25 -12.19 5.75
C THR A 201 -19.70 -11.82 5.50
N LYS A 202 -20.47 -12.78 4.96
CA LYS A 202 -21.85 -12.56 4.54
C LYS A 202 -22.88 -12.93 5.61
N THR A 203 -22.60 -13.97 6.39
CA THR A 203 -23.52 -14.49 7.42
C THR A 203 -23.14 -14.04 8.83
N PRO A 204 -24.06 -14.09 9.81
CA PRO A 204 -23.72 -13.85 11.21
C PRO A 204 -22.59 -14.76 11.73
N LYS A 205 -22.56 -16.03 11.29
CA LYS A 205 -21.50 -16.98 11.63
C LYS A 205 -20.13 -16.51 11.11
N ASP A 206 -20.07 -15.99 9.89
CA ASP A 206 -18.83 -15.46 9.31
C ASP A 206 -18.36 -14.21 10.08
N ARG A 207 -19.30 -13.34 10.48
CA ARG A 207 -19.00 -12.16 11.30
C ARG A 207 -18.42 -12.55 12.65
N SER A 208 -19.00 -13.55 13.33
CA SER A 208 -18.47 -14.07 14.60
C SER A 208 -17.04 -14.58 14.46
N ARG A 209 -16.72 -15.33 13.40
CA ARG A 209 -15.34 -15.78 13.12
C ARG A 209 -14.39 -14.62 12.87
N LEU A 210 -14.84 -13.59 12.16
CA LEU A 210 -14.02 -12.40 11.91
C LEU A 210 -13.75 -11.61 13.20
N ILE A 211 -14.73 -11.52 14.09
CA ILE A 211 -14.61 -10.89 15.40
C ILE A 211 -13.60 -11.65 16.27
N GLU A 212 -13.70 -12.98 16.33
CA GLU A 212 -12.73 -13.82 17.05
C GLU A 212 -11.30 -13.59 16.56
N LEU A 213 -11.11 -13.51 15.23
CA LEU A 213 -9.81 -13.19 14.63
C LEU A 213 -9.31 -11.79 14.93
N TYR A 214 -10.20 -10.81 15.02
CA TYR A 214 -9.85 -9.47 15.46
C TYR A 214 -9.45 -9.43 16.93
N GLU A 215 -10.13 -10.19 17.79
CA GLU A 215 -9.87 -10.22 19.23
C GLU A 215 -8.60 -10.99 19.61
N THR A 216 -8.20 -11.99 18.83
CA THR A 216 -7.12 -12.93 19.20
C THR A 216 -5.99 -13.03 18.18
N GLY A 217 -6.25 -12.71 16.92
CA GLY A 217 -5.32 -12.88 15.81
C GLY A 217 -4.20 -11.84 15.82
N LYS A 218 -3.03 -12.21 15.30
CA LYS A 218 -1.88 -11.30 15.21
C LYS A 218 -2.03 -10.34 14.02
N ASP A 219 -1.81 -9.05 14.26
CA ASP A 219 -1.85 -7.99 13.23
C ASP A 219 -3.21 -7.85 12.49
N THR A 220 -4.30 -8.33 13.10
CA THR A 220 -5.66 -8.29 12.53
C THR A 220 -6.41 -7.00 12.84
N SER A 221 -5.77 -6.01 13.45
CA SER A 221 -6.38 -4.72 13.83
C SER A 221 -7.11 -4.02 12.67
N ARG A 222 -6.70 -4.26 11.42
CA ARG A 222 -7.32 -3.74 10.19
C ARG A 222 -8.75 -4.23 9.96
N LEU A 223 -9.14 -5.34 10.58
CA LEU A 223 -10.51 -5.85 10.53
C LEU A 223 -11.50 -4.90 11.21
N TYR A 224 -11.04 -4.00 12.09
CA TYR A 224 -11.89 -3.02 12.78
C TYR A 224 -12.78 -2.23 11.83
N SER A 225 -12.24 -1.74 10.70
CA SER A 225 -13.01 -0.92 9.75
C SER A 225 -14.25 -1.65 9.24
N LEU A 226 -14.16 -2.96 8.99
CA LEU A 226 -15.31 -3.76 8.59
C LEU A 226 -16.20 -4.10 9.79
N ILE A 227 -15.62 -4.56 10.90
CA ILE A 227 -16.37 -4.98 12.09
C ILE A 227 -17.23 -3.84 12.64
N SER A 228 -16.71 -2.61 12.67
CA SER A 228 -17.43 -1.41 13.13
C SER A 228 -18.71 -1.09 12.33
N THR A 229 -18.91 -1.70 11.16
CA THR A 229 -20.12 -1.53 10.35
C THR A 229 -21.25 -2.51 10.70
N PHE A 230 -20.98 -3.52 11.51
CA PHE A 230 -22.00 -4.49 11.92
C PHE A 230 -22.95 -3.84 12.93
N LYS A 231 -24.26 -3.94 12.69
CA LYS A 231 -25.29 -3.26 13.50
C LYS A 231 -25.69 -4.05 14.75
N ASP A 232 -25.37 -5.34 14.77
CA ASP A 232 -25.84 -6.35 15.71
C ASP A 232 -24.74 -6.81 16.68
N ILE A 233 -23.76 -5.95 16.94
CA ILE A 233 -22.60 -6.27 17.80
C ILE A 233 -22.42 -5.25 18.92
N ASP A 234 -21.86 -5.71 20.04
CA ASP A 234 -21.31 -4.85 21.07
C ASP A 234 -19.88 -4.47 20.71
N LEU A 235 -19.73 -3.42 19.89
CA LEU A 235 -18.43 -2.98 19.42
C LEU A 235 -17.48 -2.62 20.58
N LYS A 236 -18.02 -2.03 21.65
CA LYS A 236 -17.23 -1.65 22.83
C LYS A 236 -16.60 -2.87 23.49
N LYS A 237 -17.41 -3.89 23.77
CA LYS A 237 -16.93 -5.15 24.34
C LYS A 237 -15.87 -5.80 23.44
N ILE A 238 -16.09 -5.83 22.13
CA ILE A 238 -15.17 -6.46 21.17
C ILE A 238 -13.81 -5.76 21.14
N THR A 239 -13.79 -4.43 21.03
CA THR A 239 -12.52 -3.68 21.03
C THR A 239 -11.82 -3.75 22.39
N ASP A 240 -12.58 -3.78 23.50
CA ASP A 240 -12.02 -3.93 24.84
C ASP A 240 -11.33 -5.28 25.01
N ASN A 241 -11.95 -6.36 24.51
CA ASN A 241 -11.36 -7.70 24.50
C ASN A 241 -10.11 -7.75 23.63
N ALA A 242 -10.18 -7.24 22.40
CA ALA A 242 -9.04 -7.20 21.48
C ALA A 242 -7.86 -6.44 22.10
N TRP A 243 -8.10 -5.24 22.65
CA TRP A 243 -7.05 -4.48 23.33
C TRP A 243 -6.43 -5.24 24.51
N LYS A 244 -7.23 -5.90 25.35
CA LYS A 244 -6.72 -6.70 26.47
C LYS A 244 -5.84 -7.85 25.99
N ASN A 245 -6.27 -8.60 24.98
CA ASN A 245 -5.51 -9.73 24.42
C ASN A 245 -4.19 -9.28 23.78
N HIS A 246 -4.14 -8.07 23.23
CA HIS A 246 -2.95 -7.52 22.59
C HIS A 246 -2.16 -6.51 23.46
N ARG A 247 -2.52 -6.35 24.75
CA ARG A 247 -1.96 -5.31 25.63
C ARG A 247 -0.46 -5.45 25.87
N TYR A 248 0.08 -6.66 25.71
CA TYR A 248 1.49 -6.99 25.89
C TYR A 248 2.23 -7.27 24.57
N ALA A 249 1.57 -7.01 23.43
CA ALA A 249 2.22 -7.08 22.12
C ALA A 249 3.21 -5.91 21.92
N GLN A 250 3.99 -5.98 20.84
CA GLN A 250 4.87 -4.90 20.40
C GLN A 250 4.07 -3.61 20.14
N ASP A 251 4.67 -2.45 20.38
CA ASP A 251 4.03 -1.14 20.33
C ASP A 251 3.24 -0.89 19.04
N TRP A 252 3.77 -1.27 17.88
CA TRP A 252 3.08 -1.05 16.59
C TRP A 252 1.82 -1.90 16.42
N ILE A 253 1.78 -3.09 17.05
CA ILE A 253 0.59 -3.93 17.08
C ILE A 253 -0.40 -3.35 18.09
N LYS A 254 0.09 -3.13 19.32
CA LYS A 254 -0.69 -2.64 20.46
C LYS A 254 -1.38 -1.31 20.20
N ALA A 255 -0.70 -0.37 19.53
CA ALA A 255 -1.20 0.99 19.30
C ALA A 255 -2.55 1.00 18.57
N ASN A 256 -2.73 0.16 17.55
CA ASN A 256 -3.99 0.13 16.79
C ASN A 256 -5.15 -0.42 17.63
N TYR A 257 -4.94 -1.48 18.40
CA TYR A 257 -6.00 -2.00 19.28
C TYR A 257 -6.34 -1.02 20.40
N ALA A 258 -5.33 -0.36 20.98
CA ALA A 258 -5.54 0.68 22.00
C ALA A 258 -6.31 1.89 21.44
N LYS A 259 -5.95 2.33 20.22
CA LYS A 259 -6.69 3.36 19.47
C LYS A 259 -8.17 2.99 19.32
N TYR A 260 -8.47 1.79 18.81
CA TYR A 260 -9.85 1.38 18.55
C TYR A 260 -10.68 1.20 19.81
N ALA A 261 -10.10 0.71 20.91
CA ALA A 261 -10.78 0.67 22.20
C ALA A 261 -11.00 2.08 22.78
N ALA A 262 -10.05 3.00 22.61
CA ALA A 262 -10.22 4.40 23.02
C ALA A 262 -11.36 5.10 22.24
N MET A 263 -11.51 4.80 20.94
CA MET A 263 -12.58 5.35 20.10
C MET A 263 -14.00 5.01 20.56
N VAL A 264 -14.15 4.01 21.44
CA VAL A 264 -15.42 3.59 22.04
C VAL A 264 -15.42 3.76 23.57
N GLY A 265 -14.58 4.68 24.06
CA GLY A 265 -14.64 5.17 25.43
C GLY A 265 -13.79 4.43 26.46
N ASN A 266 -12.88 3.55 26.05
CA ASN A 266 -11.97 2.92 27.00
C ASN A 266 -10.84 3.88 27.42
N LEU A 267 -10.93 4.38 28.65
CA LEU A 267 -9.99 5.35 29.23
C LEU A 267 -8.58 4.77 29.41
N ASP A 268 -8.45 3.51 29.82
CA ASP A 268 -7.15 2.87 30.00
C ASP A 268 -6.46 2.58 28.65
N ALA A 269 -7.24 2.25 27.62
CA ALA A 269 -6.74 2.11 26.26
C ALA A 269 -6.26 3.46 25.70
N LEU A 270 -6.97 4.56 25.98
CA LEU A 270 -6.52 5.91 25.62
C LEU A 270 -5.15 6.22 26.26
N TYR A 271 -4.99 5.92 27.56
CA TYR A 271 -3.71 6.10 28.26
C TYR A 271 -2.58 5.28 27.62
N ASP A 272 -2.83 3.99 27.38
CA ASP A 272 -1.85 3.09 26.76
C ASP A 272 -1.46 3.59 25.37
N TRP A 273 -2.41 4.08 24.58
CA TRP A 273 -2.18 4.61 23.25
C TRP A 273 -1.35 5.90 23.28
N LEU A 274 -1.73 6.89 24.10
CA LEU A 274 -0.98 8.14 24.31
C LEU A 274 0.46 7.84 24.75
N SER A 275 0.63 6.89 25.66
CA SER A 275 1.95 6.48 26.17
C SER A 275 2.84 5.89 25.09
N ILE A 276 2.28 5.09 24.17
CA ILE A 276 3.00 4.53 23.02
C ILE A 276 3.42 5.65 22.05
N LEU A 277 2.49 6.53 21.70
CA LEU A 277 2.76 7.62 20.76
C LEU A 277 3.80 8.61 21.30
N ALA A 278 3.79 8.88 22.62
CA ALA A 278 4.73 9.80 23.27
C ALA A 278 6.20 9.31 23.25
N ARG A 279 6.42 7.98 23.21
CA ARG A 279 7.76 7.37 23.11
C ARG A 279 8.15 6.99 21.68
N ASN A 280 7.22 6.98 20.73
CA ASN A 280 7.46 6.57 19.35
C ASN A 280 7.15 7.71 18.36
N SER A 281 8.19 8.49 18.01
CA SER A 281 8.07 9.66 17.13
C SER A 281 7.55 9.34 15.74
N TYR A 282 7.86 8.15 15.20
CA TYR A 282 7.34 7.70 13.92
C TYR A 282 5.82 7.55 13.94
N MET A 283 5.26 7.02 15.03
CA MET A 283 3.81 6.83 15.17
C MET A 283 3.07 8.11 15.53
N SER A 284 3.67 9.00 16.33
CA SER A 284 3.07 10.30 16.66
C SER A 284 3.10 11.29 15.49
N ASN A 285 4.02 11.14 14.54
CA ASN A 285 4.02 11.93 13.31
C ASN A 285 3.04 11.41 12.24
N ASN A 286 2.29 10.33 12.53
CA ASN A 286 1.27 9.83 11.62
C ASN A 286 -0.01 10.68 11.69
N THR A 287 -0.44 11.22 10.54
CA THR A 287 -1.61 12.10 10.42
C THR A 287 -2.89 11.50 10.98
N ASP A 288 -3.15 10.21 10.73
CA ASP A 288 -4.39 9.55 11.17
C ASP A 288 -4.46 9.43 12.70
N ASN A 289 -3.31 9.24 13.36
CA ASN A 289 -3.24 9.22 14.82
C ASN A 289 -3.52 10.60 15.40
N ASN A 290 -2.94 11.66 14.83
CA ASN A 290 -3.15 13.03 15.29
C ASN A 290 -4.61 13.47 15.12
N ILE A 291 -5.21 13.23 13.95
CA ILE A 291 -6.62 13.54 13.70
C ILE A 291 -7.51 12.82 14.72
N THR A 292 -7.28 11.51 14.92
CA THR A 292 -8.09 10.73 15.85
C THR A 292 -7.93 11.22 17.29
N LEU A 293 -6.73 11.59 17.73
CA LEU A 293 -6.51 12.13 19.07
C LEU A 293 -7.22 13.46 19.29
N VAL A 294 -7.17 14.38 18.32
CA VAL A 294 -7.89 15.65 18.39
C VAL A 294 -9.39 15.38 18.52
N MET A 295 -9.95 14.47 17.72
CA MET A 295 -11.36 14.10 17.82
C MET A 295 -11.73 13.50 19.19
N LEU A 296 -10.87 12.62 19.72
CA LEU A 296 -11.15 11.94 21.00
C LEU A 296 -10.88 12.80 22.23
N THR A 297 -10.08 13.86 22.15
CA THR A 297 -9.66 14.62 23.35
C THR A 297 -9.95 16.11 23.28
N GLY A 298 -10.27 16.63 22.09
CA GLY A 298 -10.37 18.07 21.83
C GLY A 298 -9.03 18.82 21.92
N GLN A 299 -7.92 18.13 22.17
CA GLN A 299 -6.60 18.75 22.35
C GLN A 299 -5.84 18.80 21.01
N THR A 300 -5.20 19.93 20.72
CA THR A 300 -4.39 20.13 19.50
C THR A 300 -2.88 20.22 19.78
N ASP A 301 -2.47 20.05 21.03
CA ASP A 301 -1.07 20.14 21.45
C ASP A 301 -0.25 18.93 20.99
N ASP A 302 1.06 18.96 21.21
CA ASP A 302 1.90 17.79 20.95
C ASP A 302 1.54 16.61 21.87
N ILE A 303 1.88 15.39 21.42
CA ILE A 303 1.50 14.16 22.11
C ILE A 303 1.89 14.10 23.60
N ARG A 304 3.01 14.71 23.99
CA ARG A 304 3.46 14.70 25.40
C ARG A 304 2.61 15.65 26.24
N GLN A 305 2.21 16.78 25.67
CA GLN A 305 1.27 17.71 26.31
C GLN A 305 -0.11 17.09 26.46
N ILE A 306 -0.62 16.39 25.43
CA ILE A 306 -1.89 15.65 25.52
C ILE A 306 -1.82 14.57 26.61
N LEU A 307 -0.72 13.82 26.69
CA LEU A 307 -0.52 12.83 27.76
C LEU A 307 -0.45 13.48 29.16
N SER A 308 0.17 14.66 29.28
CA SER A 308 0.19 15.43 30.53
C SER A 308 -1.22 15.91 30.93
N TRP A 309 -1.99 16.44 29.98
CA TRP A 309 -3.40 16.79 30.18
C TRP A 309 -4.21 15.58 30.64
N PHE A 310 -4.01 14.42 30.02
CA PHE A 310 -4.68 13.18 30.41
C PHE A 310 -4.36 12.84 31.87
N ASN A 311 -3.08 12.82 32.24
CA ASN A 311 -2.65 12.47 33.60
C ASN A 311 -3.21 13.43 34.66
N LYS A 312 -3.25 14.74 34.35
CA LYS A 312 -3.83 15.77 35.23
C LYS A 312 -5.34 15.59 35.43
N ASN A 313 -6.05 15.10 34.42
CA ASN A 313 -7.51 15.02 34.43
C ASN A 313 -8.07 13.60 34.61
N LYS A 314 -7.23 12.56 34.68
CA LYS A 314 -7.61 11.13 34.62
C LYS A 314 -8.83 10.78 35.49
N SER A 315 -8.88 11.25 36.73
CA SER A 315 -9.97 10.96 37.67
C SER A 315 -11.30 11.64 37.34
N LYS A 316 -11.30 12.63 36.44
CA LYS A 316 -12.46 13.42 36.01
C LYS A 316 -12.83 13.16 34.55
N LEU A 317 -12.02 12.40 33.81
CA LEU A 317 -12.30 12.08 32.42
C LEU A 317 -13.48 11.12 32.34
N TYR A 318 -14.40 11.42 31.44
CA TYR A 318 -15.47 10.52 31.02
C TYR A 318 -15.60 10.57 29.50
N PHE A 319 -16.10 9.49 28.91
CA PHE A 319 -16.39 9.46 27.49
C PHE A 319 -17.82 9.95 27.23
N ASP A 320 -17.94 11.02 26.46
CA ASP A 320 -19.22 11.51 25.98
C ASP A 320 -19.64 10.67 24.77
N GLU A 321 -20.64 9.81 24.95
CA GLU A 321 -21.11 8.88 23.90
C GLU A 321 -21.75 9.60 22.70
N LYS A 322 -22.27 10.81 22.89
CA LYS A 322 -22.94 11.58 21.84
C LYS A 322 -21.91 12.28 20.96
N GLU A 323 -20.88 12.87 21.57
CA GLU A 323 -19.83 13.57 20.85
C GLU A 323 -18.65 12.67 20.46
N LYS A 324 -18.58 11.46 21.03
CA LYS A 324 -17.48 10.50 20.86
C LYS A 324 -16.13 11.09 21.26
N THR A 325 -16.12 11.85 22.35
CA THR A 325 -14.96 12.58 22.86
C THR A 325 -14.84 12.39 24.38
N PHE A 326 -13.61 12.31 24.88
CA PHE A 326 -13.32 12.35 26.31
C PHE A 326 -13.37 13.78 26.82
N LYS A 327 -14.26 14.03 27.78
CA LYS A 327 -14.46 15.32 28.43
C LYS A 327 -14.04 15.27 29.89
N VAL A 328 -13.71 16.43 30.44
CA VAL A 328 -13.43 16.60 31.87
C VAL A 328 -14.72 17.02 32.55
N ARG A 329 -15.12 16.35 33.64
CA ARG A 329 -16.25 16.82 34.46
C ARG A 329 -15.91 18.18 35.07
N GLU A 330 -16.75 19.17 34.79
CA GLU A 330 -16.75 20.44 35.52
C GLU A 330 -17.27 20.19 36.95
N LYS A 331 -16.72 20.94 37.91
CA LYS A 331 -17.02 20.76 39.33
C LYS A 331 -18.43 21.20 39.68
#